data_AF-A0AAU0UQE8-F1
#
_entry.id   AF-A0AAU0UQE8-F1
#
_cell.length_a   1.000
_cell.length_b   1.000
_cell.length_c   1.000
_cell.angle_alpha   90.00
_cell.angle_beta   90.00
_cell.angle_gamma   90.00
#
_symmetry.space_group_name_H-M   'P 1'
#
loop_
_entity.id
_entity.type
_entity.pdbx_description
1 polymer ?
#
loop_
_entity_poly.entity_id
_entity_poly.type
_entity_poly.pdbx_seq_one_letter_code
_entity_poly.pdbx_strand_id
1 'polypeptide(L)'
;MRVTFPHMGTSHIAFKHLINNLGHEAIVPPAPSKRTLSLGVRHAPEFACIPFKILLGSYIEALENGAEMIISSGGVGPCRAGIYGLLHEEILKDLGYDFEMLIFEPPLRGLLDFIKKIGRVIRPTRVSWPTFIKVFKTSWQKLIILDETEILSHQIRPYEVIRGETTRAFKEALTLIDKAETRQELDSAGQAAEMLLRDVTQDRSRKPLRIGLIGEIYVVLEPFINLDIEKTLGEMGVETHRSIYLTDWTRDNTVFDGEKDIKNAAKPYLNQLIGGHGINSVGETVLYASNGFDGVIQLAPFTCIPEIVAKSILNRVSRDLNIPVLTLFLDEQTGTAGAQTRLEAFTDLLLQKRRNKGDLDATGIFGN
;
A
#
# COMPACT_ATOMS: atom_id res chain seq x y z
N MET A 1 10.64 13.73 22.18
CA MET A 1 9.47 14.14 21.38
C MET A 1 8.67 12.92 21.07
N ARG A 2 7.36 13.08 21.11
CA ARG A 2 6.37 12.08 20.70
C ARG A 2 6.05 12.27 19.22
N VAL A 3 6.47 11.34 18.38
CA VAL A 3 6.44 11.46 16.91
C VAL A 3 5.45 10.47 16.33
N THR A 4 4.59 10.91 15.43
CA THR A 4 3.65 10.07 14.70
C THR A 4 3.91 10.09 13.19
N PHE A 5 3.34 9.11 12.51
CA PHE A 5 3.43 8.87 11.07
C PHE A 5 2.17 8.10 10.63
N PRO A 6 1.77 8.16 9.36
CA PRO A 6 0.57 7.47 8.90
C PRO A 6 0.77 5.95 8.77
N HIS A 7 -0.34 5.20 8.84
CA HIS A 7 -0.39 3.83 8.35
C HIS A 7 -0.31 3.80 6.83
N MET A 8 0.49 2.88 6.29
CA MET A 8 0.50 2.47 4.89
C MET A 8 0.78 0.97 4.87
N GLY A 9 -0.26 0.16 5.01
CA GLY A 9 -0.12 -1.28 5.22
C GLY A 9 0.68 -1.60 6.49
N THR A 10 1.65 -2.51 6.39
CA THR A 10 2.46 -2.99 7.54
C THR A 10 3.61 -2.07 7.95
N SER A 11 3.85 -0.99 7.18
CA SER A 11 5.02 -0.10 7.35
C SER A 11 5.16 0.58 8.72
N HIS A 12 4.05 0.75 9.43
CA HIS A 12 4.04 1.33 10.78
C HIS A 12 4.96 0.58 11.76
N ILE A 13 5.18 -0.73 11.55
CA ILE A 13 6.11 -1.55 12.35
C ILE A 13 7.56 -1.09 12.14
N ALA A 14 7.97 -0.85 10.89
CA ALA A 14 9.31 -0.37 10.56
C ALA A 14 9.53 1.09 10.98
N PHE A 15 8.52 1.95 10.81
CA PHE A 15 8.59 3.36 11.24
C PHE A 15 8.63 3.49 12.76
N LYS A 16 7.85 2.71 13.50
CA LYS A 16 7.92 2.63 14.97
C LYS A 16 9.33 2.26 15.42
N HIS A 17 9.90 1.22 14.83
CA HIS A 17 11.27 0.81 15.11
C HIS A 17 12.29 1.92 14.82
N LEU A 18 12.19 2.60 13.66
CA LEU A 18 13.05 3.72 13.29
C LEU A 18 12.98 4.85 14.32
N ILE A 19 11.79 5.33 14.62
CA ILE A 19 11.58 6.48 15.52
C ILE A 19 12.07 6.16 16.94
N ASN A 20 11.72 4.99 17.48
CA ASN A 20 12.15 4.57 18.82
C ASN A 20 13.67 4.45 18.93
N ASN A 21 14.31 3.80 17.95
CA ASN A 21 15.76 3.62 17.94
C ASN A 21 16.55 4.91 17.59
N LEU A 22 15.87 5.96 17.12
CA LEU A 22 16.45 7.30 17.03
C LEU A 22 16.38 8.09 18.34
N GLY A 23 15.73 7.55 19.38
CA GLY A 23 15.61 8.19 20.71
C GLY A 23 14.35 9.05 20.88
N HIS A 24 13.35 8.87 20.01
CA HIS A 24 12.02 9.45 20.16
C HIS A 24 11.03 8.42 20.69
N GLU A 25 9.82 8.85 21.02
CA GLU A 25 8.69 7.97 21.31
C GLU A 25 7.77 7.93 20.09
N ALA A 26 7.58 6.76 19.50
CA ALA A 26 6.66 6.59 18.37
C ALA A 26 5.20 6.49 18.86
N ILE A 27 4.39 7.49 18.52
CA ILE A 27 2.93 7.44 18.69
C ILE A 27 2.33 6.86 17.43
N VAL A 28 2.17 5.54 17.40
CA VAL A 28 1.52 4.84 16.29
C VAL A 28 0.02 5.13 16.35
N PRO A 29 -0.59 5.73 15.31
CA PRO A 29 -2.04 5.92 15.31
C PRO A 29 -2.75 4.56 15.37
N PRO A 30 -4.00 4.51 15.86
CA PRO A 30 -4.80 3.29 15.71
C PRO A 30 -4.92 2.91 14.23
N ALA A 31 -5.06 1.62 13.94
CA ALA A 31 -5.33 1.16 12.58
C ALA A 31 -6.57 1.88 12.03
N PRO A 32 -6.56 2.33 10.76
CA PRO A 32 -7.68 3.06 10.20
C PRO A 32 -9.01 2.32 10.38
N SER A 33 -10.03 3.08 10.79
CA SER A 33 -11.33 2.54 11.17
C SER A 33 -12.45 3.45 10.71
N LYS A 34 -13.71 3.03 10.93
CA LYS A 34 -14.88 3.90 10.71
C LYS A 34 -14.80 5.20 11.51
N ARG A 35 -14.18 5.17 12.70
CA ARG A 35 -13.94 6.38 13.51
C ARG A 35 -12.95 7.30 12.80
N THR A 36 -11.81 6.76 12.37
CA THR A 36 -10.78 7.47 11.61
C THR A 36 -11.37 8.15 10.38
N LEU A 37 -12.13 7.41 9.58
CA LEU A 37 -12.81 7.93 8.40
C LEU A 37 -13.83 9.03 8.76
N SER A 38 -14.62 8.84 9.82
CA SER A 38 -15.61 9.84 10.26
C SER A 38 -14.96 11.16 10.69
N LEU A 39 -13.82 11.09 11.40
CA LEU A 39 -13.04 12.27 11.77
C LEU A 39 -12.50 12.97 10.52
N GLY A 40 -11.93 12.20 9.59
CA GLY A 40 -11.45 12.70 8.30
C GLY A 40 -12.52 13.42 7.49
N VAL A 41 -13.66 12.77 7.27
CA VAL A 41 -14.81 13.31 6.51
C VAL A 41 -15.34 14.60 7.14
N ARG A 42 -15.39 14.67 8.48
CA ARG A 42 -15.93 15.84 9.19
C ARG A 42 -15.12 17.11 8.95
N HIS A 43 -13.80 16.99 8.80
CA HIS A 43 -12.89 18.14 8.78
C HIS A 43 -12.22 18.38 7.42
N ALA A 44 -12.27 17.39 6.51
CA ALA A 44 -11.72 17.54 5.18
C ALA A 44 -12.66 18.33 4.24
N PRO A 45 -12.11 18.96 3.20
CA PRO A 45 -12.92 19.41 2.06
C PRO A 45 -13.71 18.25 1.45
N GLU A 46 -14.97 18.49 1.08
CA GLU A 46 -15.89 17.47 0.57
C GLU A 46 -15.30 16.63 -0.59
N PHE A 47 -14.69 17.31 -1.56
CA PHE A 47 -14.08 16.72 -2.77
C PHE A 47 -12.61 16.31 -2.58
N ALA A 48 -12.09 16.29 -1.36
CA ALA A 48 -10.83 15.64 -1.07
C ALA A 48 -11.00 14.12 -1.22
N CYS A 49 -10.05 13.46 -1.87
CA CYS A 49 -10.15 12.01 -2.06
C CYS A 49 -9.92 11.24 -0.75
N ILE A 50 -10.35 9.98 -0.71
CA ILE A 50 -10.38 9.20 0.52
C ILE A 50 -9.01 9.07 1.24
N PRO A 51 -7.84 8.97 0.56
CA PRO A 51 -6.55 9.01 1.25
C PRO A 51 -6.35 10.24 2.12
N PHE A 52 -6.73 11.43 1.62
CA PHE A 52 -6.62 12.68 2.39
C PHE A 52 -7.44 12.61 3.68
N LYS A 53 -8.68 12.10 3.58
CA LYS A 53 -9.62 11.99 4.70
C LYS A 53 -9.08 11.02 5.76
N ILE A 54 -8.62 9.84 5.35
CA ILE A 54 -8.07 8.85 6.28
C ILE A 54 -6.83 9.38 6.99
N LEU A 55 -5.88 9.96 6.25
CA LEU A 55 -4.67 10.53 6.84
C LEU A 55 -5.01 11.62 7.87
N LEU A 56 -5.93 12.54 7.54
CA LEU A 56 -6.39 13.56 8.48
C LEU A 56 -6.98 12.95 9.76
N GLY A 57 -7.85 11.95 9.62
CA GLY A 57 -8.43 11.24 10.75
C GLY A 57 -7.37 10.55 11.61
N SER A 58 -6.40 9.89 10.99
CA SER A 58 -5.29 9.24 11.70
C SER A 58 -4.42 10.24 12.46
N TYR A 59 -4.17 11.42 11.87
CA TYR A 59 -3.44 12.49 12.55
C TYR A 59 -4.20 13.05 13.74
N ILE A 60 -5.52 13.26 13.63
CA ILE A 60 -6.37 13.65 14.77
C ILE A 60 -6.23 12.63 15.90
N GLU A 61 -6.38 11.34 15.60
CA GLU A 61 -6.27 10.28 16.62
C GLU A 61 -4.85 10.20 17.23
N ALA A 62 -3.80 10.43 16.45
CA ALA A 62 -2.44 10.48 16.97
C ALA A 62 -2.18 11.68 17.88
N LEU A 63 -2.71 12.86 17.54
CA LEU A 63 -2.61 14.07 18.35
C LEU A 63 -3.40 13.93 19.65
N GLU A 64 -4.60 13.33 19.61
CA GLU A 64 -5.36 12.97 20.81
C GLU A 64 -4.60 12.01 21.73
N ASN A 65 -3.75 11.15 21.17
CA ASN A 65 -2.85 10.25 21.89
C ASN A 65 -1.51 10.93 22.31
N GLY A 66 -1.38 12.24 22.11
CA GLY A 66 -0.27 13.03 22.59
C GLY A 66 0.93 13.12 21.65
N ALA A 67 0.76 12.89 20.34
CA ALA A 67 1.80 13.22 19.38
C ALA A 67 2.12 14.72 19.40
N GLU A 68 3.40 15.06 19.34
CA GLU A 68 3.94 16.43 19.32
C GLU A 68 4.50 16.80 17.94
N MET A 69 4.78 15.80 17.13
CA MET A 69 5.31 15.95 15.78
C MET A 69 4.68 14.93 14.84
N ILE A 70 4.26 15.38 13.67
CA ILE A 70 3.75 14.54 12.59
C ILE A 70 4.79 14.49 11.48
N ILE A 71 5.23 13.30 11.12
CA ILE A 71 5.99 13.06 9.90
C ILE A 71 5.02 12.66 8.79
N SER A 72 5.01 13.43 7.71
CA SER A 72 4.18 13.19 6.53
C SER A 72 5.04 13.13 5.27
N SER A 73 4.49 12.53 4.22
CA SER A 73 5.09 12.54 2.88
C SER A 73 4.56 13.72 2.06
N GLY A 74 5.47 14.35 1.33
CA GLY A 74 5.14 15.28 0.27
C GLY A 74 4.94 14.55 -1.06
N GLY A 75 5.01 15.28 -2.15
CA GLY A 75 4.89 14.71 -3.48
C GLY A 75 5.14 15.73 -4.57
N VAL A 76 5.72 15.27 -5.67
CA VAL A 76 6.03 16.12 -6.81
C VAL A 76 5.15 15.77 -8.01
N GLY A 77 4.60 16.79 -8.64
CA GLY A 77 3.79 16.67 -9.84
C GLY A 77 2.37 17.20 -9.64
N PRO A 78 1.49 17.01 -10.63
CA PRO A 78 0.16 17.61 -10.64
C PRO A 78 -0.86 16.91 -9.72
N CYS A 79 -0.44 15.88 -8.97
CA CYS A 79 -1.31 15.19 -8.02
C CYS A 79 -1.53 16.04 -6.77
N ARG A 80 -2.77 16.07 -6.28
CA ARG A 80 -3.14 16.75 -5.03
C ARG A 80 -2.42 16.17 -3.79
N ALA A 81 -1.91 14.94 -3.86
CA ALA A 81 -1.11 14.34 -2.78
C ALA A 81 0.07 15.21 -2.34
N GLY A 82 0.69 15.94 -3.28
CA GLY A 82 1.83 16.82 -2.97
C GLY A 82 1.51 18.00 -2.05
N ILE A 83 0.23 18.33 -1.86
CA ILE A 83 -0.20 19.42 -0.95
C ILE A 83 -0.94 18.90 0.29
N TYR A 84 -1.03 17.58 0.50
CA TYR A 84 -1.75 17.00 1.63
C TYR A 84 -1.21 17.50 2.96
N GLY A 85 0.11 17.35 3.18
CA GLY A 85 0.72 17.72 4.46
C GLY A 85 0.47 19.18 4.85
N LEU A 86 0.49 20.11 3.89
CA LEU A 86 0.24 21.53 4.14
C LEU A 86 -1.22 21.79 4.53
N LEU A 87 -2.17 21.17 3.82
CA LEU A 87 -3.59 21.31 4.12
C LEU A 87 -3.97 20.61 5.43
N HIS A 88 -3.39 19.43 5.70
CA HIS A 88 -3.55 18.75 6.98
C HIS A 88 -3.01 19.62 8.12
N GLU A 89 -1.83 20.22 7.96
CA GLU A 89 -1.24 21.10 8.96
C GLU A 89 -2.17 22.28 9.29
N GLU A 90 -2.70 22.96 8.28
CA GLU A 90 -3.60 24.09 8.48
C GLU A 90 -4.90 23.68 9.18
N ILE A 91 -5.57 22.62 8.70
CA ILE A 91 -6.82 22.12 9.28
C ILE A 91 -6.61 21.73 10.75
N LEU A 92 -5.52 21.03 11.07
CA LEU A 92 -5.25 20.60 12.44
C LEU A 92 -4.94 21.79 13.37
N LYS A 93 -4.27 22.85 12.88
CA LYS A 93 -4.07 24.08 13.65
C LYS A 93 -5.38 24.84 13.89
N ASP A 94 -6.25 24.90 12.89
CA ASP A 94 -7.60 25.49 13.03
C ASP A 94 -8.47 24.75 14.05
N LEU A 95 -8.25 23.44 14.21
CA LEU A 95 -8.88 22.63 15.26
C LEU A 95 -8.27 22.84 16.66
N GLY A 96 -7.20 23.63 16.77
CA GLY A 96 -6.56 24.00 18.03
C GLY A 96 -5.47 23.05 18.51
N TYR A 97 -4.96 22.16 17.66
CA TYR A 97 -3.83 21.31 18.01
C TYR A 97 -2.49 22.06 17.92
N ASP A 98 -1.62 21.83 18.91
CA ASP A 98 -0.24 22.32 18.92
C ASP A 98 0.72 21.17 18.61
N PHE A 99 1.42 21.25 17.48
CA PHE A 99 2.33 20.21 16.98
C PHE A 99 3.28 20.78 15.90
N GLU A 100 4.37 20.05 15.63
CA GLU A 100 5.24 20.32 14.48
C GLU A 100 4.91 19.37 13.31
N MET A 101 4.67 19.90 12.12
CA MET A 101 4.56 19.10 10.88
C MET A 101 5.92 19.04 10.16
N LEU A 102 6.39 17.84 9.85
CA LEU A 102 7.56 17.60 9.00
C LEU A 102 7.15 16.85 7.73
N ILE A 103 7.08 17.57 6.61
CA ILE A 103 6.72 17.02 5.30
C ILE A 103 7.99 16.65 4.53
N PHE A 104 8.19 15.38 4.20
CA PHE A 104 9.34 14.94 3.41
C PHE A 104 9.02 14.85 1.92
N GLU A 105 9.65 15.74 1.14
CA GLU A 105 9.66 15.63 -0.33
C GLU A 105 10.70 14.61 -0.81
N PRO A 106 10.52 14.00 -1.99
CA PRO A 106 11.53 13.13 -2.59
C PRO A 106 12.92 13.78 -2.64
N PRO A 107 13.99 13.10 -2.20
CA PRO A 107 15.33 13.70 -2.05
C PRO A 107 15.90 14.17 -3.40
N LEU A 108 15.54 13.51 -4.50
CA LEU A 108 15.93 13.88 -5.87
C LEU A 108 15.44 15.27 -6.30
N ARG A 109 14.47 15.86 -5.59
CA ARG A 109 13.88 17.17 -5.89
C ARG A 109 14.32 18.27 -4.93
N GLY A 110 14.96 17.93 -3.80
CA GLY A 110 15.26 18.89 -2.74
C GLY A 110 16.22 18.37 -1.66
N LEU A 111 17.38 17.83 -2.04
CA LEU A 111 18.32 17.16 -1.13
C LEU A 111 18.73 18.00 0.10
N LEU A 112 18.97 19.30 -0.07
CA LEU A 112 19.36 20.18 1.05
C LEU A 112 18.24 20.32 2.10
N ASP A 113 16.99 20.49 1.65
CA ASP A 113 15.83 20.58 2.54
C ASP A 113 15.57 19.23 3.22
N PHE A 114 15.69 18.13 2.49
CA PHE A 114 15.59 16.78 3.01
C PHE A 114 16.61 16.52 4.14
N ILE A 115 17.90 16.85 3.91
CA ILE A 115 18.95 16.71 4.93
C ILE A 115 18.69 17.63 6.13
N LYS A 116 18.18 18.84 5.91
CA LYS A 116 17.81 19.78 6.98
C LYS A 116 16.69 19.22 7.87
N LYS A 117 15.66 18.62 7.27
CA LYS A 117 14.54 17.96 7.97
C LYS A 117 15.01 16.72 8.73
N ILE A 118 15.87 15.88 8.14
CA ILE A 118 16.56 14.81 8.86
C ILE A 118 17.31 15.36 10.07
N GLY A 119 18.04 16.46 9.89
CA GLY A 119 18.75 17.13 10.97
C GLY A 119 17.83 17.58 12.10
N ARG A 120 16.59 17.99 11.82
CA ARG A 120 15.60 18.34 12.87
C ARG A 120 15.15 17.14 13.68
N VAL A 121 15.04 15.96 13.06
CA VAL A 121 14.71 14.71 13.76
C VAL A 121 15.92 14.25 14.59
N ILE A 122 17.13 14.25 14.03
CA ILE A 122 18.32 13.69 14.72
C ILE A 122 18.87 14.61 15.83
N ARG A 123 18.91 15.94 15.62
CA ARG A 123 19.61 16.86 16.56
C ARG A 123 19.09 16.80 17.99
N PRO A 124 17.77 16.74 18.27
CA PRO A 124 17.24 16.64 19.62
C PRO A 124 17.70 15.39 20.37
N THR A 125 17.98 14.28 19.68
CA THR A 125 18.31 13.00 20.30
C THR A 125 19.80 12.77 20.47
N ARG A 126 20.65 13.69 19.95
CA ARG A 126 22.13 13.61 20.00
C ARG A 126 22.70 12.32 19.38
N VAL A 127 21.93 11.65 18.53
CA VAL A 127 22.37 10.45 17.82
C VAL A 127 23.44 10.82 16.79
N SER A 128 24.53 10.05 16.76
CA SER A 128 25.61 10.25 15.78
C SER A 128 25.17 9.84 14.37
N TRP A 129 25.76 10.44 13.33
CA TRP A 129 25.48 10.06 11.93
C TRP A 129 25.70 8.56 11.64
N PRO A 130 26.79 7.92 12.10
CA PRO A 130 26.96 6.46 11.95
C PRO A 130 25.83 5.65 12.61
N THR A 131 25.40 6.06 13.80
CA THR A 131 24.28 5.41 14.50
C THR A 131 22.98 5.59 13.72
N PHE A 132 22.68 6.80 13.21
CA PHE A 132 21.51 7.06 12.37
C PHE A 132 21.51 6.14 11.14
N ILE A 133 22.63 6.04 10.41
CA ILE A 133 22.73 5.16 9.23
C ILE A 133 22.50 3.70 9.61
N LYS A 134 23.03 3.25 10.75
CA LYS A 134 22.80 1.88 11.25
C LYS A 134 21.32 1.63 11.53
N VAL A 135 20.66 2.51 12.29
CA VAL A 135 19.23 2.39 12.64
C VAL A 135 18.36 2.43 11.38
N PHE A 136 18.67 3.33 10.44
CA PHE A 136 17.98 3.42 9.16
C PHE A 136 18.11 2.12 8.36
N LYS A 137 19.32 1.57 8.23
CA LYS A 137 19.55 0.29 7.53
C LYS A 137 18.80 -0.88 8.16
N THR A 138 18.77 -0.97 9.49
CA THR A 138 18.02 -2.02 10.20
C THR A 138 16.52 -1.86 9.98
N SER A 139 15.99 -0.63 10.10
CA SER A 139 14.57 -0.34 9.88
C SER A 139 14.14 -0.58 8.42
N TRP A 140 15.03 -0.28 7.47
CA TRP A 140 14.83 -0.57 6.05
C TRP A 140 14.79 -2.09 5.80
N GLN A 141 15.68 -2.87 6.41
CA GLN A 141 15.60 -4.33 6.33
C GLN A 141 14.28 -4.85 6.92
N LYS A 142 13.86 -4.32 8.06
CA LYS A 142 12.58 -4.69 8.68
C LYS A 142 11.43 -4.45 7.70
N LEU A 143 11.43 -3.32 6.99
CA LEU A 143 10.44 -3.03 5.95
C LEU A 143 10.48 -4.02 4.77
N ILE A 144 11.67 -4.40 4.30
CA ILE A 144 11.82 -5.45 3.27
C ILE A 144 11.21 -6.77 3.72
N ILE A 145 11.51 -7.22 4.94
CA ILE A 145 10.98 -8.49 5.47
C ILE A 145 9.45 -8.43 5.60
N LEU A 146 8.89 -7.27 5.99
CA LEU A 146 7.45 -7.08 6.06
C LEU A 146 6.79 -7.22 4.67
N ASP A 147 7.33 -6.55 3.65
CA ASP A 147 6.83 -6.64 2.28
C ASP A 147 6.96 -8.09 1.73
N GLU A 148 8.10 -8.75 1.93
CA GLU A 148 8.32 -10.15 1.53
C GLU A 148 7.32 -11.12 2.21
N THR A 149 7.06 -10.91 3.50
CA THR A 149 6.09 -11.70 4.27
C THR A 149 4.66 -11.47 3.77
N GLU A 150 4.31 -10.22 3.44
CA GLU A 150 3.01 -9.88 2.87
C GLU A 150 2.81 -10.52 1.49
N ILE A 151 3.80 -10.42 0.60
CA ILE A 151 3.82 -11.07 -0.71
C ILE A 151 3.61 -12.58 -0.56
N LEU A 152 4.38 -13.24 0.31
CA LEU A 152 4.27 -14.68 0.53
C LEU A 152 2.86 -15.07 1.03
N SER A 153 2.26 -14.25 1.89
CA SER A 153 0.90 -14.48 2.35
C SER A 153 -0.11 -14.48 1.19
N HIS A 154 0.08 -13.63 0.18
CA HIS A 154 -0.82 -13.53 -0.98
C HIS A 154 -0.61 -14.68 -1.98
N GLN A 155 0.61 -15.22 -2.03
CA GLN A 155 0.94 -16.41 -2.82
C GLN A 155 0.42 -17.71 -2.18
N ILE A 156 0.30 -17.76 -0.85
CA ILE A 156 -0.12 -18.97 -0.13
C ILE A 156 -1.63 -19.03 0.10
N ARG A 157 -2.27 -17.89 0.43
CA ARG A 157 -3.71 -17.83 0.74
C ARG A 157 -4.62 -18.53 -0.29
N PRO A 158 -4.40 -18.44 -1.61
CA PRO A 158 -5.25 -19.11 -2.61
C PRO A 158 -5.25 -20.64 -2.50
N TYR A 159 -4.16 -21.18 -1.98
CA TYR A 159 -3.95 -22.62 -1.82
C TYR A 159 -4.35 -23.12 -0.43
N GLU A 160 -4.71 -22.24 0.52
CA GLU A 160 -5.04 -22.69 1.87
C GLU A 160 -6.20 -23.69 1.85
N VAL A 161 -6.17 -24.69 2.74
CA VAL A 161 -7.26 -25.67 2.87
C VAL A 161 -8.25 -25.21 3.93
N ILE A 162 -7.75 -24.59 5.01
CA ILE A 162 -8.57 -24.06 6.10
C ILE A 162 -8.61 -22.54 5.95
N ARG A 163 -9.80 -22.01 5.63
CA ARG A 163 -9.99 -20.57 5.42
C ARG A 163 -9.49 -19.75 6.63
N GLY A 164 -8.69 -18.73 6.34
CA GLY A 164 -8.12 -17.80 7.31
C GLY A 164 -6.90 -18.33 8.07
N GLU A 165 -6.39 -19.52 7.76
CA GLU A 165 -5.16 -20.05 8.35
C GLU A 165 -3.96 -19.18 7.96
N THR A 166 -3.86 -18.80 6.69
CA THR A 166 -2.82 -17.88 6.20
C THR A 166 -2.92 -16.52 6.89
N THR A 167 -4.15 -16.04 7.16
CA THR A 167 -4.36 -14.77 7.88
C THR A 167 -3.86 -14.85 9.33
N ARG A 168 -4.04 -15.99 10.01
CA ARG A 168 -3.52 -16.20 11.37
C ARG A 168 -1.99 -16.27 11.37
N ALA A 169 -1.42 -17.09 10.49
CA ALA A 169 0.03 -17.21 10.33
C ALA A 169 0.69 -15.86 10.00
N PHE A 170 0.09 -15.07 9.10
CA PHE A 170 0.57 -13.73 8.77
C PHE A 170 0.59 -12.79 9.97
N LYS A 171 -0.46 -12.76 10.80
CA LYS A 171 -0.49 -11.93 12.02
C LYS A 171 0.56 -12.34 13.04
N GLU A 172 0.82 -13.64 13.17
CA GLU A 172 1.88 -14.16 14.02
C GLU A 172 3.26 -13.75 13.49
N ALA A 173 3.49 -13.89 12.19
CA ALA A 173 4.71 -13.44 11.52
C ALA A 173 4.97 -11.94 11.76
N LEU A 174 3.96 -11.07 11.59
CA LEU A 174 4.09 -9.64 11.89
C LEU A 174 4.48 -9.37 13.35
N THR A 175 3.97 -10.17 14.28
CA THR A 175 4.31 -10.06 15.71
C THR A 175 5.76 -10.44 15.98
N LEU A 176 6.30 -11.45 15.30
CA LEU A 176 7.72 -11.81 15.38
C LEU A 176 8.60 -10.71 14.81
N ILE A 177 8.23 -10.14 13.66
CA ILE A 177 8.98 -9.07 13.00
C ILE A 177 8.95 -7.77 13.82
N ASP A 178 7.83 -7.41 14.46
CA ASP A 178 7.74 -6.22 15.32
C ASP A 178 8.72 -6.32 16.49
N LYS A 179 8.86 -7.50 17.11
CA LYS A 179 9.74 -7.72 18.27
C LYS A 179 11.25 -7.73 17.96
N ALA A 180 11.65 -7.92 16.71
CA ALA A 180 13.06 -7.98 16.32
C ALA A 180 13.69 -6.58 16.23
N GLU A 181 14.78 -6.31 16.96
CA GLU A 181 15.42 -4.98 17.03
C GLU A 181 16.80 -4.95 16.35
N THR A 182 17.45 -6.11 16.21
CA THR A 182 18.76 -6.21 15.57
C THR A 182 18.70 -6.87 14.21
N ARG A 183 19.77 -6.71 13.41
CA ARG A 183 19.86 -7.35 12.09
C ARG A 183 19.74 -8.88 12.19
N GLN A 184 20.42 -9.48 13.15
CA GLN A 184 20.40 -10.92 13.36
C GLN A 184 19.02 -11.42 13.78
N GLU A 185 18.35 -10.71 14.70
CA GLU A 185 16.97 -11.02 15.10
C GLU A 185 16.00 -10.88 13.93
N LEU A 186 16.19 -9.87 13.06
CA LEU A 186 15.37 -9.69 11.87
C LEU A 186 15.55 -10.83 10.88
N ASP A 187 16.78 -11.25 10.60
CA ASP A 187 17.04 -12.38 9.72
C ASP A 187 16.39 -13.67 10.28
N SER A 188 16.46 -13.90 11.60
CA SER A 188 15.77 -15.02 12.26
C SER A 188 14.24 -14.90 12.25
N ALA A 189 13.71 -13.70 12.50
CA ALA A 189 12.26 -13.45 12.47
C ALA A 189 11.68 -13.60 11.07
N GLY A 190 12.41 -13.17 10.04
CA GLY A 190 12.03 -13.36 8.63
C GLY A 190 11.97 -14.84 8.25
N GLN A 191 12.97 -15.63 8.65
CA GLN A 191 12.95 -17.09 8.44
C GLN A 191 11.78 -17.76 9.16
N ALA A 192 11.52 -17.39 10.41
CA ALA A 192 10.38 -17.91 11.17
C ALA A 192 9.04 -17.51 10.54
N ALA A 193 8.91 -16.27 10.08
CA ALA A 193 7.73 -15.77 9.36
C ALA A 193 7.48 -16.55 8.06
N GLU A 194 8.54 -16.80 7.28
CA GLU A 194 8.45 -17.62 6.08
C GLU A 194 7.99 -19.05 6.39
N MET A 195 8.56 -19.68 7.42
CA MET A 195 8.17 -21.03 7.84
C MET A 195 6.69 -21.08 8.27
N LEU A 196 6.26 -20.15 9.14
CA LEU A 196 4.86 -20.06 9.59
C LEU A 196 3.87 -20.01 8.41
N LEU A 197 4.20 -19.24 7.37
CA LEU A 197 3.37 -19.13 6.18
C LEU A 197 3.42 -20.40 5.33
N ARG A 198 4.61 -20.99 5.12
CA ARG A 198 4.78 -22.20 4.31
C ARG A 198 4.19 -23.45 4.96
N ASP A 199 4.10 -23.48 6.29
CA ASP A 199 3.54 -24.60 7.06
C ASP A 199 1.99 -24.62 7.06
N VAL A 200 1.34 -23.56 6.55
CA VAL A 200 -0.10 -23.55 6.31
C VAL A 200 -0.48 -24.75 5.43
N THR A 201 -1.57 -25.44 5.78
CA THR A 201 -2.06 -26.58 5.00
C THR A 201 -2.52 -26.12 3.62
N GLN A 202 -1.94 -26.69 2.57
CA GLN A 202 -2.12 -26.22 1.19
C GLN A 202 -2.56 -27.32 0.23
N ASP A 203 -3.53 -27.00 -0.62
CA ASP A 203 -3.94 -27.81 -1.78
C ASP A 203 -3.27 -27.28 -3.05
N ARG A 204 -2.11 -27.84 -3.38
CA ARG A 204 -1.32 -27.47 -4.56
C ARG A 204 -1.87 -28.03 -5.88
N SER A 205 -2.96 -28.79 -5.86
CA SER A 205 -3.63 -29.23 -7.10
C SER A 205 -4.41 -28.09 -7.77
N ARG A 206 -4.76 -27.04 -7.03
CA ARG A 206 -5.47 -25.86 -7.53
C ARG A 206 -4.64 -25.07 -8.52
N LYS A 207 -5.31 -24.44 -9.48
CA LYS A 207 -4.74 -23.50 -10.44
C LYS A 207 -5.40 -22.12 -10.26
N PRO A 208 -4.99 -21.31 -9.27
CA PRO A 208 -5.57 -19.99 -9.00
C PRO A 208 -5.64 -19.08 -10.23
N LEU A 209 -6.61 -18.17 -10.23
CA LEU A 209 -6.53 -16.98 -11.08
C LEU A 209 -5.37 -16.10 -10.58
N ARG A 210 -4.64 -15.48 -11.51
CA ARG A 210 -3.62 -14.47 -11.20
C ARG A 210 -4.15 -13.10 -11.58
N ILE A 211 -4.38 -12.26 -10.57
CA ILE A 211 -4.94 -10.91 -10.75
C ILE A 211 -3.94 -9.86 -10.28
N GLY A 212 -3.65 -8.90 -11.16
CA GLY A 212 -2.84 -7.74 -10.83
C GLY A 212 -3.67 -6.67 -10.12
N LEU A 213 -3.14 -6.06 -9.07
CA LEU A 213 -3.73 -4.91 -8.39
C LEU A 213 -2.92 -3.66 -8.71
N ILE A 214 -3.60 -2.65 -9.25
CA ILE A 214 -3.03 -1.36 -9.64
C ILE A 214 -3.87 -0.22 -9.05
N GLY A 215 -3.32 0.99 -9.07
CA GLY A 215 -4.08 2.18 -8.76
C GLY A 215 -3.32 3.17 -7.90
N GLU A 216 -4.08 3.96 -7.14
CA GLU A 216 -3.51 4.96 -6.25
C GLU A 216 -2.82 4.29 -5.05
N ILE A 217 -1.56 4.66 -4.78
CA ILE A 217 -0.70 3.98 -3.81
C ILE A 217 -1.34 3.77 -2.44
N TYR A 218 -1.99 4.79 -1.87
CA TYR A 218 -2.52 4.69 -0.52
C TYR A 218 -3.71 3.74 -0.47
N VAL A 219 -4.59 3.83 -1.46
CA VAL A 219 -5.72 2.90 -1.62
C VAL A 219 -5.24 1.47 -1.83
N VAL A 220 -4.21 1.26 -2.64
CA VAL A 220 -3.67 -0.08 -2.92
C VAL A 220 -3.04 -0.69 -1.67
N LEU A 221 -2.32 0.10 -0.86
CA LEU A 221 -1.59 -0.37 0.33
C LEU A 221 -2.44 -0.49 1.59
N GLU A 222 -3.46 0.34 1.81
CA GLU A 222 -4.19 0.42 3.08
C GLU A 222 -5.43 -0.51 3.09
N PRO A 223 -5.42 -1.64 3.84
CA PRO A 223 -6.49 -2.63 3.79
C PRO A 223 -7.86 -2.08 4.20
N PHE A 224 -7.91 -1.13 5.13
CA PHE A 224 -9.19 -0.54 5.54
C PHE A 224 -9.89 0.18 4.37
N ILE A 225 -9.14 0.83 3.48
CA ILE A 225 -9.70 1.61 2.37
C ILE A 225 -10.12 0.71 1.22
N ASN A 226 -9.30 -0.28 0.89
CA ASN A 226 -9.60 -1.21 -0.20
C ASN A 226 -10.50 -2.38 0.22
N LEU A 227 -10.96 -2.38 1.48
CA LEU A 227 -11.89 -3.37 2.03
C LEU A 227 -11.28 -4.78 2.08
N ASP A 228 -10.00 -4.86 2.46
CA ASP A 228 -9.22 -6.09 2.58
C ASP A 228 -9.19 -6.91 1.26
N ILE A 229 -9.14 -6.25 0.10
CA ILE A 229 -9.37 -6.90 -1.21
C ILE A 229 -8.44 -8.09 -1.48
N GLU A 230 -7.16 -8.03 -1.11
CA GLU A 230 -6.21 -9.14 -1.31
C GLU A 230 -6.52 -10.34 -0.43
N LYS A 231 -7.02 -10.09 0.78
CA LYS A 231 -7.51 -11.14 1.65
C LYS A 231 -8.79 -11.74 1.06
N THR A 232 -9.75 -10.92 0.65
CA THR A 232 -11.01 -11.38 0.04
C THR A 232 -10.74 -12.22 -1.20
N LEU A 233 -9.92 -11.74 -2.14
CA LEU A 233 -9.55 -12.48 -3.36
C LEU A 233 -8.78 -13.77 -3.05
N GLY A 234 -7.82 -13.73 -2.12
CA GLY A 234 -7.09 -14.94 -1.73
C GLY A 234 -7.99 -15.98 -1.07
N GLU A 235 -8.95 -15.56 -0.24
CA GLU A 235 -9.98 -16.46 0.33
C GLU A 235 -10.94 -17.00 -0.75
N MET A 236 -11.07 -16.33 -1.90
CA MET A 236 -11.77 -16.82 -3.08
C MET A 236 -10.91 -17.74 -3.96
N GLY A 237 -9.65 -18.03 -3.58
CA GLY A 237 -8.74 -18.87 -4.38
C GLY A 237 -8.02 -18.12 -5.51
N VAL A 238 -7.91 -16.79 -5.42
CA VAL A 238 -7.22 -15.95 -6.41
C VAL A 238 -5.86 -15.51 -5.87
N GLU A 239 -4.79 -15.79 -6.61
CA GLU A 239 -3.47 -15.22 -6.38
C GLU A 239 -3.46 -13.77 -6.82
N THR A 240 -3.12 -12.88 -5.89
CA THR A 240 -3.03 -11.44 -6.15
C THR A 240 -1.59 -11.00 -6.21
N HIS A 241 -1.28 -10.12 -7.15
CA HIS A 241 0.00 -9.43 -7.22
C HIS A 241 -0.24 -7.94 -7.19
N ARG A 242 0.32 -7.25 -6.20
CA ARG A 242 0.24 -5.80 -6.08
C ARG A 242 1.38 -5.17 -6.89
N SER A 243 1.08 -4.16 -7.70
CA SER A 243 2.09 -3.44 -8.49
C SER A 243 2.97 -2.50 -7.68
N ILE A 244 2.60 -2.20 -6.43
CA ILE A 244 3.26 -1.20 -5.60
C ILE A 244 3.42 -1.77 -4.19
N TYR A 245 4.66 -1.99 -3.75
CA TYR A 245 5.02 -2.19 -2.36
C TYR A 245 5.74 -0.97 -1.81
N LEU A 246 5.76 -0.77 -0.49
CA LEU A 246 6.35 0.45 0.06
C LEU A 246 7.86 0.49 -0.15
N THR A 247 8.55 -0.66 -0.11
CA THR A 247 9.99 -0.73 -0.40
C THR A 247 10.30 -0.40 -1.85
N ASP A 248 9.55 -0.95 -2.80
CA ASP A 248 9.71 -0.67 -4.23
C ASP A 248 9.42 0.80 -4.51
N TRP A 249 8.28 1.31 -4.05
CA TRP A 249 7.94 2.72 -4.20
C TRP A 249 8.98 3.66 -3.59
N THR A 250 9.46 3.35 -2.38
CA THR A 250 10.47 4.18 -1.72
C THR A 250 11.78 4.12 -2.50
N ARG A 251 12.24 2.95 -2.96
CA ARG A 251 13.45 2.80 -3.78
C ARG A 251 13.35 3.61 -5.08
N ASP A 252 12.20 3.52 -5.75
CA ASP A 252 11.93 4.15 -7.03
C ASP A 252 11.78 5.69 -6.94
N ASN A 253 11.41 6.19 -5.75
CA ASN A 253 11.30 7.62 -5.50
C ASN A 253 12.50 8.23 -4.77
N THR A 254 13.47 7.42 -4.32
CA THR A 254 14.64 7.91 -3.55
C THR A 254 16.00 7.64 -4.18
N VAL A 255 16.23 6.47 -4.79
CA VAL A 255 17.58 6.03 -5.21
C VAL A 255 17.68 5.72 -6.71
N PHE A 256 16.65 5.15 -7.34
CA PHE A 256 16.68 4.71 -8.74
C PHE A 256 15.41 5.14 -9.50
N ASP A 257 15.46 5.40 -10.81
CA ASP A 257 14.26 5.52 -11.65
C ASP A 257 13.78 4.11 -12.05
N GLY A 258 13.32 3.33 -11.07
CA GLY A 258 12.88 1.94 -11.25
C GLY A 258 11.60 1.79 -12.08
N GLU A 259 10.86 2.88 -12.27
CA GLU A 259 9.63 2.92 -13.05
C GLU A 259 9.85 3.00 -14.57
N LYS A 260 11.10 2.98 -15.05
CA LYS A 260 11.41 3.21 -16.46
C LYS A 260 10.71 2.21 -17.38
N ASP A 261 10.69 0.93 -17.01
CA ASP A 261 10.05 -0.11 -17.81
C ASP A 261 8.52 0.03 -17.81
N ILE A 262 7.95 0.40 -16.66
CA ILE A 262 6.51 0.70 -16.52
C ILE A 262 6.12 1.89 -17.40
N LYS A 263 6.87 2.99 -17.34
CA LYS A 263 6.66 4.19 -18.16
C LYS A 263 6.82 3.89 -19.66
N ASN A 264 7.78 3.05 -20.03
CA ASN A 264 7.96 2.61 -21.41
C ASN A 264 6.78 1.77 -21.90
N ALA A 265 6.27 0.85 -21.08
CA ALA A 265 5.10 0.04 -21.39
C ALA A 265 3.82 0.90 -21.52
N ALA A 266 3.70 1.98 -20.73
CA ALA A 266 2.57 2.90 -20.79
C ALA A 266 2.61 3.81 -22.03
N LYS A 267 3.79 4.16 -22.54
CA LYS A 267 4.02 5.19 -23.57
C LYS A 267 3.13 5.07 -24.83
N PRO A 268 2.80 3.89 -25.37
CA PRO A 268 1.89 3.75 -26.51
C PRO A 268 0.46 4.22 -26.23
N TYR A 269 0.05 4.24 -24.95
CA TYR A 269 -1.30 4.55 -24.51
C TYR A 269 -1.40 5.89 -23.76
N LEU A 270 -0.37 6.22 -22.98
CA LEU A 270 -0.28 7.44 -22.17
C LEU A 270 1.17 7.94 -22.14
N ASN A 271 1.43 9.05 -22.81
CA ASN A 271 2.77 9.66 -22.91
C ASN A 271 2.87 11.03 -22.21
N GLN A 272 1.88 11.41 -21.40
CA GLN A 272 1.81 12.68 -20.70
C GLN A 272 1.89 12.48 -19.19
N LEU A 273 2.58 13.40 -18.50
CA LEU A 273 2.61 13.43 -17.04
C LEU A 273 1.27 13.93 -16.50
N ILE A 274 0.45 13.01 -16.00
CA ILE A 274 -0.86 13.31 -15.40
C ILE A 274 -0.82 13.32 -13.85
N GLY A 275 0.35 13.03 -13.27
CA GLY A 275 0.57 12.94 -11.82
C GLY A 275 0.03 11.66 -11.21
N GLY A 276 0.33 11.44 -9.92
CA GLY A 276 -0.09 10.24 -9.21
C GLY A 276 0.42 8.96 -9.89
N HIS A 277 -0.34 7.88 -9.75
CA HIS A 277 0.03 6.56 -10.28
C HIS A 277 -0.66 6.23 -11.61
N GLY A 278 -1.26 7.22 -12.29
CA GLY A 278 -2.05 6.96 -13.49
C GLY A 278 -1.23 6.39 -14.67
N ILE A 279 0.03 6.83 -14.82
CA ILE A 279 0.95 6.23 -15.81
C ILE A 279 1.31 4.80 -15.39
N ASN A 280 1.61 4.58 -14.11
CA ASN A 280 1.94 3.27 -13.56
C ASN A 280 0.78 2.29 -13.79
N SER A 281 -0.46 2.66 -13.46
CA SER A 281 -1.66 1.88 -13.70
C SER A 281 -1.78 1.39 -15.15
N VAL A 282 -1.50 2.26 -16.13
CA VAL A 282 -1.51 1.89 -17.55
C VAL A 282 -0.36 0.95 -17.89
N GLY A 283 0.88 1.29 -17.49
CA GLY A 283 2.07 0.50 -17.78
C GLY A 283 2.03 -0.89 -17.16
N GLU A 284 1.66 -0.98 -15.89
CA GLU A 284 1.48 -2.22 -15.14
C GLU A 284 0.44 -3.13 -15.78
N THR A 285 -0.68 -2.57 -16.28
CA THR A 285 -1.66 -3.39 -17.01
C THR A 285 -1.07 -4.02 -18.27
N VAL A 286 -0.22 -3.29 -19.00
CA VAL A 286 0.49 -3.81 -20.18
C VAL A 286 1.48 -4.91 -19.78
N LEU A 287 2.19 -4.72 -18.67
CA LEU A 287 3.12 -5.72 -18.14
C LEU A 287 2.39 -6.97 -17.64
N TYR A 288 1.28 -6.82 -16.90
CA TYR A 288 0.47 -7.94 -16.44
C TYR A 288 -0.09 -8.77 -17.61
N ALA A 289 -0.57 -8.11 -18.67
CA ALA A 289 -0.99 -8.80 -19.88
C ALA A 289 0.15 -9.61 -20.52
N SER A 290 1.35 -9.02 -20.57
CA SER A 290 2.54 -9.66 -21.15
C SER A 290 3.05 -10.83 -20.30
N ASN A 291 2.81 -10.80 -18.98
CA ASN A 291 3.19 -11.84 -18.02
C ASN A 291 2.08 -12.88 -17.76
N GLY A 292 1.04 -12.90 -18.61
CA GLY A 292 0.01 -13.94 -18.59
C GLY A 292 -0.95 -13.89 -17.41
N PHE A 293 -1.17 -12.71 -16.81
CA PHE A 293 -2.21 -12.53 -15.80
C PHE A 293 -3.61 -12.67 -16.40
N ASP A 294 -4.55 -13.20 -15.62
CA ASP A 294 -5.92 -13.43 -16.09
C ASP A 294 -6.73 -12.14 -16.14
N GLY A 295 -6.43 -11.17 -15.27
CA GLY A 295 -7.09 -9.88 -15.21
C GLY A 295 -6.38 -8.88 -14.30
N VAL A 296 -6.87 -7.65 -14.29
CA VAL A 296 -6.35 -6.56 -13.45
C VAL A 296 -7.50 -5.87 -12.73
N ILE A 297 -7.29 -5.49 -11.47
CA ILE A 297 -8.22 -4.65 -10.71
C ILE A 297 -7.53 -3.31 -10.42
N GLN A 298 -8.15 -2.23 -10.89
CA GLN A 298 -7.74 -0.86 -10.61
C GLN A 298 -8.49 -0.34 -9.38
N LEU A 299 -7.75 0.11 -8.37
CA LEU A 299 -8.26 0.70 -7.15
C LEU A 299 -8.00 2.20 -7.17
N ALA A 300 -9.08 2.99 -7.18
CA ALA A 300 -8.98 4.43 -7.35
C ALA A 300 -9.82 5.16 -6.29
N PRO A 301 -9.32 6.23 -5.67
CA PRO A 301 -10.17 7.12 -4.91
C PRO A 301 -11.20 7.76 -5.84
N PHE A 302 -12.43 7.94 -5.36
CA PHE A 302 -13.35 8.86 -6.02
C PHE A 302 -12.71 10.26 -6.13
N THR A 303 -12.87 10.92 -7.28
CA THR A 303 -12.19 12.19 -7.66
C THR A 303 -10.67 12.14 -7.92
N CYS A 304 -10.05 10.95 -7.96
CA CYS A 304 -8.64 10.83 -8.34
C CYS A 304 -8.45 11.06 -9.85
N ILE A 305 -8.08 12.27 -10.26
CA ILE A 305 -7.92 12.66 -11.68
C ILE A 305 -6.97 11.70 -12.42
N PRO A 306 -5.76 11.38 -11.91
CA PRO A 306 -4.87 10.43 -12.60
C PRO A 306 -5.52 9.09 -12.90
N GLU A 307 -6.21 8.51 -11.92
CA GLU A 307 -6.83 7.19 -12.08
C GLU A 307 -8.10 7.23 -12.94
N ILE A 308 -8.84 8.35 -12.94
CA ILE A 308 -9.98 8.57 -13.87
C ILE A 308 -9.49 8.60 -15.32
N VAL A 309 -8.38 9.29 -15.58
CA VAL A 309 -7.73 9.31 -16.89
C VAL A 309 -7.23 7.91 -17.25
N ALA A 310 -6.51 7.25 -16.34
CA ALA A 310 -6.02 5.89 -16.53
C ALA A 310 -7.16 4.92 -16.86
N LYS A 311 -8.27 4.93 -16.09
CA LYS A 311 -9.46 4.10 -16.33
C LYS A 311 -10.00 4.23 -17.76
N SER A 312 -10.04 5.46 -18.27
CA SER A 312 -10.52 5.73 -19.64
C SER A 312 -9.61 5.09 -20.70
N ILE A 313 -8.30 5.09 -20.44
CA ILE A 313 -7.26 4.49 -21.29
C ILE A 313 -7.22 2.96 -21.14
N LEU A 314 -7.44 2.44 -19.93
CA LEU A 314 -7.46 1.01 -19.65
C LEU A 314 -8.54 0.27 -20.43
N ASN A 315 -9.64 0.93 -20.81
CA ASN A 315 -10.63 0.35 -21.75
C ASN A 315 -10.04 0.03 -23.13
N ARG A 316 -9.05 0.82 -23.57
CA ARG A 316 -8.31 0.55 -24.82
C ARG A 316 -7.27 -0.55 -24.60
N VAL A 317 -6.46 -0.44 -23.55
CA VAL A 317 -5.45 -1.47 -23.20
C VAL A 317 -6.10 -2.85 -23.05
N SER A 318 -7.25 -2.92 -22.38
CA SER A 318 -8.01 -4.14 -22.16
C SER A 318 -8.44 -4.81 -23.47
N ARG A 319 -8.87 -4.02 -24.47
CA ARG A 319 -9.24 -4.52 -25.79
C ARG A 319 -8.02 -4.93 -26.61
N ASP A 320 -7.01 -4.07 -26.65
CA ASP A 320 -5.81 -4.25 -27.48
C ASP A 320 -4.98 -5.47 -27.01
N LEU A 321 -4.93 -5.72 -25.69
CA LEU A 321 -4.16 -6.81 -25.09
C LEU A 321 -5.02 -7.99 -24.61
N ASN A 322 -6.33 -7.93 -24.78
CA ASN A 322 -7.28 -8.94 -24.31
C ASN A 322 -7.09 -9.31 -22.82
N ILE A 323 -6.83 -8.31 -21.96
CA ILE A 323 -6.78 -8.45 -20.50
C ILE A 323 -7.99 -7.75 -19.87
N PRO A 324 -8.90 -8.46 -19.17
CA PRO A 324 -10.04 -7.83 -18.51
C PRO A 324 -9.58 -6.94 -17.36
N VAL A 325 -10.20 -5.76 -17.23
CA VAL A 325 -9.91 -4.79 -16.17
C VAL A 325 -11.18 -4.45 -15.41
N LEU A 326 -11.15 -4.56 -14.08
CA LEU A 326 -12.20 -4.08 -13.18
C LEU A 326 -11.71 -2.82 -12.46
N THR A 327 -12.43 -1.70 -12.57
CA THR A 327 -12.12 -0.50 -11.77
C THR A 327 -13.07 -0.37 -10.58
N LEU A 328 -12.52 -0.27 -9.37
CA LEU A 328 -13.24 0.07 -8.14
C LEU A 328 -12.89 1.52 -7.75
N PHE A 329 -13.88 2.41 -7.84
CA PHE A 329 -13.79 3.72 -7.21
C PHE A 329 -14.24 3.60 -5.75
N LEU A 330 -13.39 4.07 -4.83
CA LEU A 330 -13.55 3.93 -3.40
C LEU A 330 -13.68 5.31 -2.75
N ASP A 331 -14.66 5.44 -1.86
CA ASP A 331 -15.00 6.64 -1.10
C ASP A 331 -15.58 6.27 0.27
N GLU A 332 -15.96 7.28 1.06
CA GLU A 332 -16.52 7.08 2.40
C GLU A 332 -17.88 6.36 2.44
N GLN A 333 -18.57 6.25 1.30
CA GLN A 333 -19.87 5.58 1.18
C GLN A 333 -19.75 4.16 0.64
N THR A 334 -18.53 3.72 0.30
CA THR A 334 -18.32 2.42 -0.31
C THR A 334 -18.59 1.30 0.68
N GLY A 335 -19.58 0.46 0.39
CA GLY A 335 -19.94 -0.71 1.18
C GLY A 335 -19.21 -1.99 0.76
N THR A 336 -18.85 -2.81 1.75
CA THR A 336 -18.17 -4.11 1.55
C THR A 336 -18.96 -5.08 0.66
N ALA A 337 -20.28 -5.19 0.88
CA ALA A 337 -21.12 -6.10 0.12
C ALA A 337 -21.10 -5.80 -1.40
N GLY A 338 -21.19 -4.52 -1.77
CA GLY A 338 -21.17 -4.11 -3.17
C GLY A 338 -19.81 -4.35 -3.84
N ALA A 339 -18.71 -4.16 -3.10
CA ALA A 339 -17.37 -4.51 -3.59
C ALA A 339 -17.23 -6.02 -3.79
N GLN A 340 -17.65 -6.82 -2.81
CA GLN A 340 -17.54 -8.28 -2.85
C GLN A 340 -18.29 -8.89 -4.05
N THR A 341 -19.54 -8.51 -4.29
CA THR A 341 -20.31 -9.02 -5.44
C THR A 341 -19.64 -8.69 -6.79
N ARG A 342 -18.99 -7.53 -6.89
CA ARG A 342 -18.24 -7.16 -8.11
C ARG A 342 -16.98 -7.98 -8.28
N LEU A 343 -16.30 -8.32 -7.19
CA LEU A 343 -15.14 -9.23 -7.21
C LEU A 343 -15.56 -10.63 -7.64
N GLU A 344 -16.63 -11.18 -7.04
CA GLU A 344 -17.21 -12.48 -7.41
C GLU A 344 -17.57 -12.56 -8.89
N ALA A 345 -18.33 -11.58 -9.39
CA ALA A 345 -18.70 -11.51 -10.80
C ALA A 345 -17.48 -11.39 -11.73
N PHE A 346 -16.45 -10.65 -11.31
CA PHE A 346 -15.22 -10.52 -12.10
C PHE A 346 -14.43 -11.82 -12.12
N THR A 347 -14.28 -12.50 -10.98
CA THR A 347 -13.60 -13.80 -10.92
C THR A 347 -14.31 -14.87 -11.74
N ASP A 348 -15.64 -14.90 -11.73
CA ASP A 348 -16.44 -15.82 -12.55
C ASP A 348 -16.23 -15.57 -14.05
N LEU A 349 -16.21 -14.31 -14.46
CA LEU A 349 -15.91 -13.92 -15.85
C LEU A 349 -14.52 -14.39 -16.28
N LEU A 350 -13.51 -14.24 -15.41
CA LEU A 350 -12.15 -14.68 -15.70
C LEU A 350 -12.05 -16.21 -15.83
N LEU A 351 -12.73 -16.96 -14.95
CA LEU A 351 -12.76 -18.43 -15.03
C LEU A 351 -13.47 -18.91 -16.29
N GLN A 352 -14.59 -18.29 -16.66
CA GLN A 352 -15.29 -18.62 -17.90
C GLN A 352 -14.39 -18.39 -19.12
N LYS A 353 -13.66 -17.27 -19.13
CA LYS A 353 -12.67 -16.96 -20.18
C LYS A 353 -11.56 -18.02 -20.24
N ARG A 354 -11.07 -18.49 -19.10
CA ARG A 354 -10.03 -19.53 -19.01
C ARG A 354 -10.55 -20.89 -19.52
N ARG A 355 -11.76 -21.29 -19.14
CA ARG A 355 -12.43 -22.51 -19.62
C ARG A 355 -12.63 -22.49 -21.14
N ASN A 356 -13.05 -21.35 -21.69
CA ASN A 356 -13.22 -21.19 -23.14
C ASN A 356 -11.91 -21.28 -23.93
N LYS A 357 -10.75 -21.08 -23.29
CA LYS A 357 -9.42 -21.27 -23.89
C LYS A 357 -8.91 -22.72 -23.82
N GLY A 358 -9.72 -23.66 -23.32
CA GLY A 358 -9.39 -25.10 -23.26
C GLY A 358 -8.75 -25.55 -21.95
N ASP A 359 -8.71 -24.70 -20.92
CA ASP A 359 -8.25 -25.09 -19.58
C ASP A 359 -9.44 -25.69 -18.80
N LEU A 360 -9.65 -27.00 -18.96
CA LEU A 360 -10.79 -27.73 -18.39
C LEU A 360 -10.69 -27.93 -16.87
N ASP A 361 -9.52 -27.72 -16.27
CA ASP A 361 -9.24 -27.86 -14.84
C ASP A 361 -9.40 -26.54 -14.05
N ALA A 362 -10.28 -25.65 -14.48
CA ALA A 362 -10.54 -24.38 -13.78
C ALA A 362 -11.34 -24.62 -12.47
N THR A 363 -10.70 -25.28 -11.52
CA THR A 363 -11.11 -25.51 -10.12
C THR A 363 -10.32 -24.56 -9.23
N GLY A 364 -10.54 -23.25 -9.43
CA GLY A 364 -9.74 -22.20 -8.78
C GLY A 364 -10.41 -21.54 -7.58
N ILE A 365 -11.71 -21.77 -7.34
CA ILE A 365 -12.45 -21.07 -6.27
C ILE A 365 -12.62 -21.95 -5.05
N PHE A 366 -12.37 -21.37 -3.88
CA PHE A 366 -12.64 -21.97 -2.58
C PHE A 366 -14.14 -22.23 -2.39
N GLY A 367 -14.54 -23.49 -2.18
CA GLY A 367 -15.90 -23.83 -1.74
C GLY A 367 -16.92 -24.17 -2.83
N ASN A 368 -16.48 -24.67 -4.00
CA ASN A 368 -17.35 -25.46 -4.88
C ASN A 368 -17.25 -26.96 -4.55
#